data_AF-A0A949LZJ2-F1
#
_entry.id   AF-A0A949LZJ2-F1
#
_cell.length_a   1.000
_cell.length_b   1.000
_cell.length_c   1.000
_cell.angle_alpha   90.00
_cell.angle_beta   90.00
_cell.angle_gamma   90.00
#
_symmetry.space_group_name_H-M   'P 1'
#
loop_
_entity.id
_entity.type
_entity.pdbx_description
1 polymer ?
#
loop_
_entity_poly.entity_id
_entity_poly.type
_entity_poly.pdbx_seq_one_letter_code
_entity_poly.pdbx_strand_id
1 'polypeptide(L)'
;HLGEQGAPALALPALGGFLFSAAATPVLNGCEIANQDLLAAIRALAFIDDGPTRRPVDYRNLRSEELGSVYEALLELHPEINLDARQFTLTSASGNERKTTGSYYTPDSLVQCLLDSALDPVVARAIERATPAGQPASAAAIEAAILALKVVDPACGSGHFLIAAAGRLARHLATVRIGDGEPSPVALRQALRDVIAHCIYGVDINPMAVELCKVSLWLESLQPGRPLSFLDHRIRCGNSLIGATPALLSEGIPNDAFKPITGDDKAVCSEYRRLNRDEHRQQGNLFESEIKLGRLATTVLELEALDDQTIEGVREQQRRWEEMVRSNDYKFTGLLADAWCAAFVWRKIVDRQHPHPITQEIFRRLEQNPYSIIPSRHQEEIERLAQQYQFFHWHLAFPDVFRPAVNDQPLENPAAGWNGGFDVVLGNPPWERIKLQEKEWFAQRNPEIAIAQNAALRKRMIADLVESDPTLLQEFRDDLRVAEGESSFLRHSRRYPLCGKGDINTYSIFAELTRTIVSPSGQIGCIVQSGIATDDTTKEFFQDLITSRTLRYLYDFENRQGIFPGVHSSFKFCLLTIRGAATRDAGDAEFVFF
;
A
#
# COMPACT_ATOMS: atom_id res chain seq x y z
N HIS A 1 10.48 -30.22 -2.82
CA HIS A 1 9.57 -29.08 -3.11
C HIS A 1 10.42 -27.90 -3.58
N LEU A 2 9.91 -27.07 -4.50
CA LEU A 2 10.71 -26.03 -5.17
C LEU A 2 11.30 -24.97 -4.22
N GLY A 3 10.71 -24.75 -3.05
CA GLY A 3 11.25 -23.83 -2.03
C GLY A 3 12.51 -24.33 -1.29
N GLU A 4 12.79 -25.64 -1.32
CA GLU A 4 13.91 -26.20 -0.54
C GLU A 4 15.02 -26.81 -1.40
N GLN A 5 14.78 -28.02 -1.91
CA GLN A 5 15.75 -28.82 -2.65
C GLN A 5 15.49 -28.83 -4.16
N GLY A 6 14.45 -28.10 -4.61
CA GLY A 6 13.97 -28.20 -5.98
C GLY A 6 13.19 -29.49 -6.22
N ALA A 7 13.17 -29.91 -7.48
CA ALA A 7 12.73 -31.24 -7.90
C ALA A 7 13.77 -31.81 -8.88
N PRO A 8 14.86 -32.44 -8.37
CA PRO A 8 15.94 -32.96 -9.20
C PRO A 8 15.48 -33.95 -10.27
N ALA A 9 14.47 -34.77 -9.96
CA ALA A 9 13.86 -35.70 -10.90
C ALA A 9 13.23 -35.02 -12.14
N LEU A 10 12.89 -33.73 -12.02
CA LEU A 10 12.34 -32.90 -13.10
C LEU A 10 13.35 -31.87 -13.62
N ALA A 11 14.61 -31.94 -13.17
CA ALA A 11 15.64 -30.93 -13.41
C ALA A 11 15.21 -29.50 -13.03
N LEU A 12 14.31 -29.38 -12.04
CA LEU A 12 13.87 -28.08 -11.55
C LEU A 12 14.74 -27.67 -10.34
N PRO A 13 15.45 -26.53 -10.42
CA PRO A 13 16.25 -26.04 -9.32
C PRO A 13 15.36 -25.62 -8.14
N ALA A 14 15.97 -25.49 -6.97
CA ALA A 14 15.32 -24.79 -5.87
C ALA A 14 15.16 -23.31 -6.25
N LEU A 15 13.93 -22.80 -6.14
CA LEU A 15 13.59 -21.40 -6.42
C LEU A 15 13.57 -20.55 -5.14
N GLY A 16 13.43 -21.20 -3.97
CA GLY A 16 13.32 -20.52 -2.69
C GLY A 16 12.02 -19.72 -2.53
N GLY A 17 11.91 -18.96 -1.44
CA GLY A 17 10.81 -18.03 -1.20
C GLY A 17 9.49 -18.64 -0.70
N PHE A 18 8.62 -17.79 -0.17
CA PHE A 18 7.32 -18.16 0.43
C PHE A 18 6.39 -18.83 -0.58
N LEU A 19 6.30 -18.32 -1.82
CA LEU A 19 5.42 -18.83 -2.88
C LEU A 19 5.61 -20.33 -3.16
N PHE A 20 6.86 -20.80 -3.08
CA PHE A 20 7.21 -22.19 -3.28
C PHE A 20 7.40 -22.94 -1.94
N SER A 21 6.76 -22.50 -0.87
CA SER A 21 6.70 -23.21 0.41
C SER A 21 5.33 -23.86 0.59
N ALA A 22 5.26 -24.95 1.38
CA ALA A 22 3.98 -25.53 1.78
C ALA A 22 3.12 -24.51 2.55
N ALA A 23 3.73 -23.56 3.26
CA ALA A 23 3.00 -22.53 4.00
C ALA A 23 2.22 -21.55 3.09
N ALA A 24 2.53 -21.45 1.79
CA ALA A 24 1.79 -20.59 0.86
C ALA A 24 0.45 -21.19 0.38
N THR A 25 0.27 -22.50 0.51
CA THR A 25 -0.96 -23.19 0.06
C THR A 25 -1.52 -24.11 1.15
N PRO A 26 -1.70 -23.61 2.39
CA PRO A 26 -1.99 -24.47 3.54
C PRO A 26 -3.30 -25.25 3.39
N VAL A 27 -4.29 -24.65 2.72
CA VAL A 27 -5.59 -25.29 2.44
C VAL A 27 -5.49 -26.33 1.33
N LEU A 28 -4.56 -26.19 0.37
CA LEU A 28 -4.42 -27.09 -0.77
C LEU A 28 -3.48 -28.27 -0.50
N ASN A 29 -2.55 -28.15 0.44
CA ASN A 29 -1.55 -29.18 0.73
C ASN A 29 -2.13 -30.57 1.05
N GLY A 30 -3.33 -30.60 1.64
CA GLY A 30 -4.04 -31.84 2.00
C GLY A 30 -5.11 -32.26 0.98
N CYS A 31 -5.27 -31.51 -0.10
CA CYS A 31 -6.30 -31.79 -1.11
C CYS A 31 -5.80 -32.77 -2.17
N GLU A 32 -6.70 -33.62 -2.63
CA GLU A 32 -6.47 -34.48 -3.80
C GLU A 32 -7.30 -33.99 -4.98
N ILE A 33 -6.75 -34.10 -6.20
CA ILE A 33 -7.44 -33.80 -7.44
C ILE A 33 -7.29 -35.00 -8.39
N ALA A 34 -8.33 -35.30 -9.16
CA ALA A 34 -8.22 -36.36 -10.16
C ALA A 34 -7.25 -35.94 -11.28
N ASN A 35 -6.45 -36.90 -11.76
CA ASN A 35 -5.49 -36.65 -12.85
C ASN A 35 -6.15 -36.06 -14.11
N GLN A 36 -7.40 -36.44 -14.40
CA GLN A 36 -8.15 -35.92 -15.53
C GLN A 36 -8.38 -34.41 -15.40
N ASP A 37 -8.76 -33.94 -14.21
CA ASP A 37 -9.07 -32.53 -13.97
C ASP A 37 -7.79 -31.69 -13.96
N LEU A 38 -6.72 -32.19 -13.33
CA LEU A 38 -5.41 -31.55 -13.36
C LEU A 38 -4.87 -31.41 -14.79
N LEU A 39 -4.97 -32.47 -15.60
CA LEU A 39 -4.54 -32.43 -17.00
C LEU A 39 -5.40 -31.49 -17.84
N ALA A 40 -6.71 -31.40 -17.56
CA ALA A 40 -7.59 -30.45 -18.22
C ALA A 40 -7.18 -29.00 -17.91
N ALA A 41 -6.92 -28.69 -16.64
CA ALA A 41 -6.45 -27.37 -16.21
C ALA A 41 -5.10 -27.01 -16.85
N ILE A 42 -4.11 -27.92 -16.82
CA ILE A 42 -2.80 -27.69 -17.46
C ILE A 42 -2.95 -27.47 -18.98
N ARG A 43 -3.84 -28.21 -19.66
CA ARG A 43 -4.08 -28.00 -21.10
C ARG A 43 -4.69 -26.64 -21.40
N ALA A 44 -5.63 -26.17 -20.58
CA ALA A 44 -6.24 -24.85 -20.73
C ALA A 44 -5.23 -23.71 -20.52
N LEU A 45 -4.23 -23.91 -19.65
CA LEU A 45 -3.13 -22.97 -19.46
C LEU A 45 -2.07 -23.08 -20.55
N ALA A 46 -1.78 -24.28 -21.04
CA ALA A 46 -0.70 -24.50 -22.01
C ALA A 46 -1.08 -24.14 -23.45
N PHE A 47 -2.37 -24.15 -23.80
CA PHE A 47 -2.83 -23.97 -25.17
C PHE A 47 -4.06 -23.06 -25.28
N ILE A 48 -4.10 -22.29 -26.36
CA ILE A 48 -5.27 -21.53 -26.81
C ILE A 48 -5.85 -22.22 -28.04
N ASP A 49 -7.14 -22.50 -28.00
CA ASP A 49 -7.89 -23.02 -29.15
C ASP A 49 -8.35 -21.82 -30.01
N ASP A 50 -7.88 -21.76 -31.26
CA ASP A 50 -8.19 -20.73 -32.26
C ASP A 50 -8.90 -21.37 -33.45
N GLY A 51 -10.17 -21.72 -33.25
CA GLY A 51 -10.96 -22.49 -34.22
C GLY A 51 -10.39 -23.91 -34.41
N PRO A 52 -9.94 -24.31 -35.62
CA PRO A 52 -9.41 -25.65 -35.87
C PRO A 52 -7.95 -25.83 -35.42
N THR A 53 -7.25 -24.75 -35.05
CA THR A 53 -5.84 -24.81 -34.65
C THR A 53 -5.69 -24.65 -33.16
N ARG A 54 -4.73 -25.38 -32.59
CA ARG A 54 -4.34 -25.26 -31.18
C ARG A 54 -2.94 -24.69 -31.12
N ARG A 55 -2.78 -23.53 -30.49
CA ARG A 55 -1.49 -22.84 -30.36
C ARG A 55 -1.01 -22.88 -28.90
N PRO A 56 0.28 -23.11 -28.63
CA PRO A 56 0.81 -23.03 -27.28
C PRO A 56 0.77 -21.57 -26.77
N VAL A 57 0.57 -21.40 -25.47
CA VAL A 57 0.72 -20.10 -24.80
C VAL A 57 2.19 -19.76 -24.68
N ASP A 58 2.57 -18.56 -25.12
CA ASP A 58 3.96 -18.08 -25.06
C ASP A 58 4.25 -17.37 -23.74
N TYR A 59 4.47 -18.17 -22.70
CA TYR A 59 4.86 -17.66 -21.37
C TYR A 59 6.21 -16.94 -21.36
N ARG A 60 7.03 -17.07 -22.41
CA ARG A 60 8.35 -16.42 -22.46
C ARG A 60 8.23 -14.91 -22.67
N ASN A 61 7.20 -14.50 -23.39
CA ASN A 61 6.92 -13.10 -23.69
C ASN A 61 5.75 -12.57 -22.85
N LEU A 62 5.36 -13.30 -21.80
CA LEU A 62 4.32 -12.88 -20.88
C LEU A 62 4.79 -11.62 -20.15
N ARG A 63 4.07 -10.52 -20.33
CA ARG A 63 4.43 -9.25 -19.70
C ARG A 63 3.62 -9.00 -18.44
N SER A 64 4.10 -8.08 -17.62
CA SER A 64 3.38 -7.60 -16.43
C SER A 64 1.92 -7.20 -16.72
N GLU A 65 1.67 -6.61 -17.89
CA GLU A 65 0.34 -6.17 -18.32
C GLU A 65 -0.66 -7.32 -18.43
N GLU A 66 -0.21 -8.47 -18.95
CA GLU A 66 -1.07 -9.64 -19.17
C GLU A 66 -1.43 -10.31 -17.84
N LEU A 67 -0.48 -10.38 -16.90
CA LEU A 67 -0.75 -10.89 -15.55
C LEU A 67 -1.69 -9.98 -14.76
N GLY A 68 -1.49 -8.67 -14.86
CA GLY A 68 -2.43 -7.70 -14.32
C GLY A 68 -3.83 -7.92 -14.87
N SER A 69 -3.97 -8.09 -16.19
CA SER A 69 -5.27 -8.32 -16.82
C SER A 69 -5.96 -9.61 -16.35
N VAL A 70 -5.20 -10.70 -16.14
CA VAL A 70 -5.73 -11.96 -15.61
C VAL A 70 -6.21 -11.77 -14.18
N TYR A 71 -5.44 -11.08 -13.35
CA TYR A 71 -5.81 -10.80 -11.97
C TYR A 71 -7.08 -9.96 -11.87
N GLU A 72 -7.17 -8.85 -12.63
CA GLU A 72 -8.37 -8.03 -12.66
C GLU A 72 -9.59 -8.84 -13.11
N ALA A 73 -9.44 -9.67 -14.14
CA ALA A 73 -10.53 -10.55 -14.59
C ALA A 73 -10.96 -11.56 -13.51
N LEU A 74 -10.02 -12.06 -12.69
CA LEU A 74 -10.35 -12.96 -11.59
C LEU A 74 -11.09 -12.26 -10.45
N LEU A 75 -10.80 -10.99 -10.17
CA LEU A 75 -11.53 -10.20 -9.17
C LEU A 75 -13.00 -9.96 -9.55
N GLU A 76 -13.33 -10.01 -10.84
CA GLU A 76 -14.71 -9.89 -11.33
C GLU A 76 -15.54 -11.17 -11.07
N LEU A 77 -14.89 -12.31 -10.83
CA LEU A 77 -15.54 -13.61 -10.69
C LEU A 77 -15.90 -13.91 -9.23
N HIS A 78 -17.17 -14.24 -8.99
CA HIS A 78 -17.68 -14.59 -7.68
C HIS A 78 -17.97 -16.10 -7.62
N PRO A 79 -17.46 -16.82 -6.60
CA PRO A 79 -17.76 -18.23 -6.43
C PRO A 79 -19.17 -18.44 -5.89
N GLU A 80 -20.00 -19.15 -6.65
CA GLU A 80 -21.26 -19.70 -6.21
C GLU A 80 -21.08 -21.19 -5.92
N ILE A 81 -21.29 -21.56 -4.66
CA ILE A 81 -21.15 -22.93 -4.19
C ILE A 81 -22.53 -23.47 -3.83
N ASN A 82 -22.96 -24.52 -4.54
CA ASN A 82 -24.13 -25.30 -4.17
C ASN A 82 -23.66 -26.65 -3.64
N LEU A 83 -23.67 -26.81 -2.31
CA LEU A 83 -23.19 -28.02 -1.65
C LEU A 83 -24.10 -29.23 -1.91
N ASP A 84 -25.41 -29.02 -2.00
CA ASP A 84 -26.39 -30.09 -2.25
C ASP A 84 -26.26 -30.64 -3.68
N ALA A 85 -26.10 -29.76 -4.66
CA ALA A 85 -25.86 -30.13 -6.06
C ALA A 85 -24.39 -30.47 -6.35
N ARG A 86 -23.48 -30.26 -5.39
CA ARG A 86 -22.02 -30.35 -5.55
C ARG A 86 -21.51 -29.55 -6.77
N GLN A 87 -22.09 -28.37 -6.95
CA GLN A 87 -21.78 -27.49 -8.07
C GLN A 87 -20.98 -26.30 -7.59
N PHE A 88 -19.93 -25.98 -8.34
CA PHE A 88 -19.15 -24.75 -8.20
C PHE A 88 -19.24 -24.00 -9.51
N THR A 89 -19.69 -22.75 -9.48
CA THR A 89 -19.73 -21.87 -10.64
C THR A 89 -19.11 -20.53 -10.30
N LEU A 90 -18.42 -19.95 -11.27
CA LEU A 90 -17.96 -18.56 -11.18
C LEU A 90 -18.95 -17.71 -11.97
N THR A 91 -19.61 -16.77 -11.29
CA THR A 91 -20.56 -15.84 -11.91
C THR A 91 -19.97 -14.43 -11.93
N SER A 92 -20.20 -13.72 -13.02
CA SER A 92 -19.95 -12.29 -13.13
C SER A 92 -21.22 -11.55 -12.74
N ALA A 93 -21.22 -10.83 -11.62
CA ALA A 93 -22.40 -10.06 -11.21
C ALA A 93 -22.63 -8.88 -12.17
N SER A 94 -23.77 -8.86 -12.86
CA SER A 94 -24.18 -7.72 -13.69
C SER A 94 -24.42 -6.48 -12.81
N GLY A 95 -23.57 -5.46 -12.96
CA GLY A 95 -23.70 -4.17 -12.25
C GLY A 95 -22.54 -3.79 -11.32
N ASN A 96 -21.57 -4.69 -11.07
CA ASN A 96 -20.32 -4.38 -10.35
C ASN A 96 -19.17 -4.05 -11.31
N GLU A 97 -19.51 -3.45 -12.46
CA GLU A 97 -18.60 -3.10 -13.54
C GLU A 97 -17.46 -2.19 -13.02
N ARG A 98 -16.28 -2.77 -12.79
CA ARG A 98 -14.96 -2.11 -12.60
C ARG A 98 -14.82 -1.09 -11.46
N LYS A 99 -15.85 -0.85 -10.65
CA LYS A 99 -15.86 0.21 -9.62
C LYS A 99 -15.48 -0.23 -8.21
N THR A 100 -15.43 -1.53 -7.94
CA THR A 100 -15.26 -2.04 -6.57
C THR A 100 -13.81 -2.15 -6.10
N THR A 101 -12.81 -2.10 -6.99
CA THR A 101 -11.40 -2.28 -6.63
C THR A 101 -10.53 -1.05 -6.90
N GLY A 102 -11.02 -0.06 -7.64
CA GLY A 102 -10.23 1.14 -8.02
C GLY A 102 -9.00 0.86 -8.88
N SER A 103 -8.77 -0.39 -9.25
CA SER A 103 -7.61 -0.88 -9.98
C SER A 103 -7.78 -0.66 -11.48
N TYR A 104 -7.63 0.59 -11.92
CA TYR A 104 -7.58 0.89 -13.35
C TYR A 104 -6.18 0.61 -13.91
N TYR A 105 -6.11 -0.27 -14.91
CA TYR A 105 -4.90 -0.42 -15.71
C TYR A 105 -4.45 0.94 -16.25
N THR A 106 -3.17 1.26 -16.05
CA THR A 106 -2.60 2.53 -16.46
C THR A 106 -1.87 2.37 -17.79
N PRO A 107 -2.21 3.14 -18.84
CA PRO A 107 -1.49 3.07 -20.10
C PRO A 107 -0.01 3.45 -19.96
N ASP A 108 0.86 2.70 -20.62
CA ASP A 108 2.31 2.88 -20.58
C ASP A 108 2.75 4.31 -20.93
N SER A 109 2.10 4.97 -21.89
CA SER A 109 2.43 6.36 -22.24
C SER A 109 2.31 7.33 -21.06
N LEU A 110 1.31 7.17 -20.20
CA LEU A 110 1.15 7.99 -19.00
C LEU A 110 2.19 7.65 -17.94
N VAL A 111 2.52 6.36 -17.81
CA VAL A 111 3.60 5.90 -16.93
C VAL A 111 4.92 6.52 -17.36
N GLN A 112 5.29 6.42 -18.65
CA GLN A 112 6.53 7.01 -19.17
C GLN A 112 6.58 8.53 -18.92
N CYS A 113 5.48 9.27 -19.11
CA CYS A 113 5.43 10.70 -18.77
C CYS A 113 5.77 10.97 -17.30
N LEU A 114 5.26 10.15 -16.37
CA LEU A 114 5.57 10.29 -14.93
C LEU A 114 7.01 9.85 -14.59
N LEU A 115 7.56 8.85 -15.29
CA LEU A 115 8.97 8.49 -15.13
C LEU A 115 9.89 9.62 -15.60
N ASP A 116 9.61 10.21 -16.76
CA ASP A 116 10.37 11.33 -17.31
C ASP A 116 10.30 12.55 -16.37
N SER A 117 9.15 12.77 -15.73
CA SER A 117 8.92 13.95 -14.90
C SER A 117 9.38 13.80 -13.44
N ALA A 118 9.31 12.59 -12.86
CA ALA A 118 9.57 12.34 -11.44
C ALA A 118 10.81 11.47 -11.17
N LEU A 119 11.04 10.41 -11.96
CA LEU A 119 12.16 9.48 -11.74
C LEU A 119 13.46 9.99 -12.32
N ASP A 120 13.49 10.31 -13.61
CA ASP A 120 14.72 10.68 -14.32
C ASP A 120 15.43 11.90 -13.70
N PRO A 121 14.73 12.95 -13.22
CA PRO A 121 15.38 14.07 -12.53
C PRO A 121 15.99 13.68 -11.19
N VAL A 122 15.45 12.67 -10.50
CA VAL A 122 16.05 12.14 -9.26
C VAL A 122 17.31 11.35 -9.59
N VAL A 123 17.27 10.50 -10.63
CA VAL A 123 18.44 9.75 -11.10
C VAL A 123 19.56 10.68 -11.52
N ALA A 124 19.27 11.70 -12.33
CA ALA A 124 20.26 12.68 -12.77
C ALA A 124 20.96 13.36 -11.58
N ARG A 125 20.20 13.79 -10.57
CA ARG A 125 20.76 14.41 -9.36
C ARG A 125 21.59 13.43 -8.52
N ALA A 126 21.22 12.15 -8.48
CA ALA A 126 22.01 11.12 -7.80
C ALA A 126 23.37 10.92 -8.49
N ILE A 127 23.38 10.86 -9.82
CA ILE A 127 24.60 10.76 -10.65
C ILE A 127 25.47 12.01 -10.47
N GLU A 128 24.88 13.20 -10.49
CA GLU A 128 25.59 14.47 -10.25
C GLU A 128 26.24 14.51 -8.87
N ARG A 129 25.51 14.11 -7.81
CA ARG A 129 26.04 14.06 -6.43
C ARG A 129 27.17 13.03 -6.26
N ALA A 130 27.14 11.95 -7.02
CA ALA A 130 28.21 10.95 -7.07
C ALA A 130 29.46 11.44 -7.82
N THR A 131 29.39 12.61 -8.48
CA THR A 131 30.50 13.20 -9.26
C THR A 131 31.18 14.32 -8.48
N PRO A 132 32.39 14.09 -7.92
CA PRO A 132 33.12 15.13 -7.20
C PRO A 132 33.49 16.31 -8.10
N ALA A 133 33.46 17.53 -7.57
CA ALA A 133 33.85 18.72 -8.32
C ALA A 133 35.29 18.60 -8.86
N GLY A 134 35.43 18.64 -10.19
CA GLY A 134 36.74 18.62 -10.87
C GLY A 134 37.34 17.23 -11.14
N GLN A 135 36.61 16.12 -10.88
CA GLN A 135 37.02 14.77 -11.26
C GLN A 135 35.83 13.99 -11.86
N PRO A 136 36.04 13.13 -12.87
CA PRO A 136 34.99 12.22 -13.31
C PRO A 136 34.65 11.25 -12.19
N ALA A 137 33.34 11.04 -11.93
CA ALA A 137 32.91 10.01 -10.99
C ALA A 137 33.42 8.64 -11.44
N SER A 138 33.79 7.78 -10.49
CA SER A 138 33.99 6.37 -10.82
C SER A 138 32.63 5.74 -11.14
N ALA A 139 32.60 4.81 -12.11
CA ALA A 139 31.40 4.04 -12.42
C ALA A 139 30.80 3.40 -11.15
N ALA A 140 31.65 2.88 -10.26
CA ALA A 140 31.24 2.31 -8.98
C ALA A 140 30.50 3.31 -8.05
N ALA A 141 30.92 4.58 -8.01
CA ALA A 141 30.23 5.60 -7.21
C ALA A 141 28.85 5.93 -7.78
N ILE A 142 28.74 5.98 -9.11
CA ILE A 142 27.46 6.20 -9.80
C ILE A 142 26.53 4.99 -9.59
N GLU A 143 27.04 3.77 -9.75
CA GLU A 143 26.27 2.53 -9.51
C GLU A 143 25.72 2.50 -8.08
N ALA A 144 26.56 2.81 -7.09
CA ALA A 144 26.13 2.88 -5.70
C ALA A 144 25.05 3.95 -5.48
N ALA A 145 25.16 5.11 -6.14
CA ALA A 145 24.16 6.17 -6.03
C ALA A 145 22.82 5.78 -6.66
N ILE A 146 22.82 5.08 -7.81
CA ILE A 146 21.60 4.57 -8.44
C ILE A 146 20.96 3.49 -7.57
N LEU A 147 21.75 2.53 -7.07
CA LEU A 147 21.25 1.43 -6.23
C LEU A 147 20.77 1.90 -4.84
N ALA A 148 21.19 3.08 -4.39
CA ALA A 148 20.72 3.68 -3.15
C ALA A 148 19.35 4.38 -3.27
N LEU A 149 18.84 4.59 -4.50
CA LEU A 149 17.55 5.26 -4.72
C LEU A 149 16.39 4.40 -4.22
N LYS A 150 15.42 5.04 -3.57
CA LYS A 150 14.23 4.38 -3.02
C LYS A 150 12.97 4.83 -3.74
N VAL A 151 12.36 3.92 -4.50
CA VAL A 151 11.16 4.15 -5.30
C VAL A 151 9.99 3.37 -4.71
N VAL A 152 8.88 4.05 -4.44
CA VAL A 152 7.68 3.42 -3.88
C VAL A 152 6.43 3.69 -4.70
N ASP A 153 5.53 2.71 -4.71
CA ASP A 153 4.11 2.88 -5.03
C ASP A 153 3.27 2.51 -3.80
N PRO A 154 2.55 3.45 -3.17
CA PRO A 154 1.81 3.22 -1.94
C PRO A 154 0.45 2.52 -2.15
N ALA A 155 0.06 2.25 -3.39
CA ALA A 155 -1.10 1.46 -3.78
C ALA A 155 -0.76 0.64 -5.04
N CYS A 156 0.22 -0.24 -4.91
CA CYS A 156 0.97 -0.76 -6.04
C CYS A 156 0.19 -1.70 -6.96
N GLY A 157 -0.94 -2.26 -6.52
CA GLY A 157 -1.68 -3.26 -7.27
C GLY A 157 -0.77 -4.40 -7.71
N SER A 158 -0.83 -4.76 -9.00
CA SER A 158 0.03 -5.75 -9.64
C SER A 158 1.50 -5.32 -9.83
N GLY A 159 1.87 -4.08 -9.47
CA GLY A 159 3.24 -3.58 -9.55
C GLY A 159 3.60 -2.90 -10.87
N HIS A 160 2.64 -2.53 -11.71
CA HIS A 160 2.92 -1.98 -13.05
C HIS A 160 3.86 -0.75 -13.03
N PHE A 161 3.62 0.23 -12.15
CA PHE A 161 4.50 1.38 -11.97
C PHE A 161 5.90 0.98 -11.47
N LEU A 162 5.96 0.03 -10.53
CA LEU A 162 7.21 -0.45 -9.95
C LEU A 162 8.09 -1.16 -10.99
N ILE A 163 7.48 -1.96 -11.87
CA ILE A 163 8.17 -2.65 -12.96
C ILE A 163 8.70 -1.64 -13.97
N ALA A 164 7.89 -0.65 -14.35
CA ALA A 164 8.31 0.40 -15.28
C ALA A 164 9.47 1.24 -14.71
N ALA A 165 9.37 1.63 -13.44
CA ALA A 165 10.43 2.35 -12.73
C ALA A 165 11.70 1.51 -12.60
N ALA A 166 11.58 0.23 -12.24
CA ALA A 166 12.69 -0.71 -12.17
C ALA A 166 13.40 -0.86 -13.52
N GLY A 167 12.63 -1.01 -14.61
CA GLY A 167 13.16 -1.09 -15.96
C GLY A 167 13.85 0.21 -16.43
N ARG A 168 13.39 1.38 -15.97
CA ARG A 168 14.03 2.67 -16.26
C ARG A 168 15.36 2.81 -15.48
N LEU A 169 15.35 2.51 -14.18
CA LEU A 169 16.56 2.50 -13.36
C LEU A 169 17.59 1.47 -13.86
N ALA A 170 17.14 0.28 -14.27
CA ALA A 170 17.99 -0.78 -14.81
C ALA A 170 18.72 -0.33 -16.08
N ARG A 171 18.05 0.45 -16.95
CA ARG A 171 18.68 1.05 -18.12
C ARG A 171 19.81 2.01 -17.72
N HIS A 172 19.57 2.91 -16.76
CA HIS A 172 20.62 3.79 -16.25
C HIS A 172 21.79 3.01 -15.65
N LEU A 173 21.51 2.02 -14.80
CA LEU A 173 22.53 1.20 -14.15
C LEU A 173 23.34 0.37 -15.16
N ALA A 174 22.68 -0.25 -16.15
CA ALA A 174 23.35 -1.04 -17.17
C ALA A 174 24.25 -0.17 -18.07
N THR A 175 23.80 1.04 -18.43
CA THR A 175 24.62 2.00 -19.19
C THR A 175 25.89 2.37 -18.41
N VAL A 176 25.78 2.65 -17.11
CA VAL A 176 26.94 2.96 -16.26
C VAL A 176 27.93 1.79 -16.20
N ARG A 177 27.44 0.56 -16.05
CA ARG A 177 28.27 -0.66 -15.98
C ARG A 177 29.03 -0.96 -17.25
N ILE A 178 28.45 -0.64 -18.41
CA ILE A 178 29.03 -0.93 -19.72
C ILE A 178 29.94 0.21 -20.19
N GLY A 179 29.64 1.45 -19.82
CA GLY A 179 30.32 2.64 -20.32
C GLY A 179 29.84 3.00 -21.73
N ASP A 180 30.76 3.06 -22.69
CA ASP A 180 30.44 3.42 -24.08
C ASP A 180 29.86 2.23 -24.85
N GLY A 181 28.53 2.07 -24.80
CA GLY A 181 27.81 1.08 -25.61
C GLY A 181 26.34 0.89 -25.21
N GLU A 182 25.54 0.31 -26.11
CA GLU A 182 24.16 -0.07 -25.78
C GLU A 182 24.12 -1.34 -24.91
N PRO A 183 23.35 -1.36 -23.80
CA PRO A 183 23.23 -2.52 -22.96
C PRO A 183 22.62 -3.74 -23.66
N SER A 184 23.31 -4.89 -23.56
CA SER A 184 22.73 -6.17 -24.01
C SER A 184 21.51 -6.56 -23.16
N PRO A 185 20.58 -7.38 -23.68
CA PRO A 185 19.45 -7.89 -22.90
C PRO A 185 19.84 -8.64 -21.62
N VAL A 186 21.03 -9.26 -21.60
CA VAL A 186 21.57 -9.93 -20.42
C VAL A 186 22.00 -8.91 -19.36
N ALA A 187 22.71 -7.86 -19.77
CA ALA A 187 23.14 -6.79 -18.87
C ALA A 187 21.94 -6.01 -18.28
N LEU A 188 20.90 -5.78 -19.09
CA LEU A 188 19.66 -5.17 -18.61
C LEU A 188 18.96 -6.04 -17.56
N ARG A 189 18.84 -7.36 -17.79
CA ARG A 189 18.27 -8.27 -16.79
C ARG A 189 19.10 -8.34 -15.51
N GLN A 190 20.43 -8.22 -15.61
CA GLN A 190 21.32 -8.13 -14.46
C GLN A 190 21.09 -6.86 -13.65
N ALA A 191 21.11 -5.71 -14.32
CA ALA A 191 20.79 -4.43 -13.69
C ALA A 191 19.38 -4.40 -13.09
N LEU A 192 18.39 -4.99 -13.77
CA LEU A 192 17.01 -5.04 -13.32
C LEU A 192 16.84 -5.86 -12.04
N ARG A 193 17.51 -7.01 -11.95
CA ARG A 193 17.54 -7.80 -10.71
C ARG A 193 18.11 -6.98 -9.56
N ASP A 194 19.23 -6.31 -9.77
CA ASP A 194 19.87 -5.52 -8.71
C ASP A 194 18.99 -4.33 -8.30
N VAL A 195 18.37 -3.63 -9.25
CA VAL A 195 17.43 -2.54 -8.96
C VAL A 195 16.23 -3.04 -8.15
N ILE A 196 15.63 -4.18 -8.53
CA ILE A 196 14.51 -4.76 -7.77
C ILE A 196 14.95 -5.17 -6.37
N ALA A 197 16.18 -5.65 -6.22
CA ALA A 197 16.76 -6.06 -4.94
C ALA A 197 17.25 -4.90 -4.06
N HIS A 198 17.21 -3.64 -4.50
CA HIS A 198 17.71 -2.50 -3.70
C HIS A 198 16.77 -1.29 -3.68
N CYS A 199 16.07 -1.02 -4.78
CA CYS A 199 15.41 0.26 -5.02
C CYS A 199 13.89 0.24 -4.91
N ILE A 200 13.24 -0.92 -5.06
CA ILE A 200 11.80 -1.00 -5.32
C ILE A 200 11.02 -1.37 -4.05
N TYR A 201 10.04 -0.52 -3.71
CA TYR A 201 9.15 -0.66 -2.56
C TYR A 201 7.70 -0.57 -3.02
N GLY A 202 6.79 -1.25 -2.33
CA GLY A 202 5.38 -1.28 -2.69
C GLY A 202 4.50 -1.55 -1.50
N VAL A 203 3.32 -0.94 -1.47
CA VAL A 203 2.29 -1.25 -0.47
C VAL A 203 0.97 -1.44 -1.17
N ASP A 204 0.22 -2.47 -0.77
CA ASP A 204 -1.17 -2.64 -1.18
C ASP A 204 -2.00 -3.20 -0.03
N ILE A 205 -3.27 -2.82 0.02
CA ILE A 205 -4.20 -3.32 1.04
C ILE A 205 -4.60 -4.77 0.76
N ASN A 206 -4.65 -5.18 -0.52
CA ASN A 206 -5.02 -6.52 -0.93
C ASN A 206 -3.80 -7.47 -0.87
N PRO A 207 -3.83 -8.52 -0.02
CA PRO A 207 -2.74 -9.48 0.08
C PRO A 207 -2.39 -10.15 -1.26
N MET A 208 -3.38 -10.36 -2.14
CA MET A 208 -3.11 -10.94 -3.45
C MET A 208 -2.43 -9.97 -4.41
N ALA A 209 -2.79 -8.68 -4.39
CA ALA A 209 -2.07 -7.68 -5.18
C ALA A 209 -0.58 -7.65 -4.82
N VAL A 210 -0.27 -7.72 -3.51
CA VAL A 210 1.12 -7.82 -3.01
C VAL A 210 1.85 -9.04 -3.57
N GLU A 211 1.24 -10.22 -3.53
CA GLU A 211 1.88 -11.44 -4.06
C GLU A 211 2.03 -11.39 -5.59
N LEU A 212 1.04 -10.85 -6.30
CA LEU A 212 1.12 -10.64 -7.74
C LEU A 212 2.21 -9.65 -8.12
N CYS A 213 2.37 -8.57 -7.36
CA CYS A 213 3.45 -7.61 -7.53
C CYS A 213 4.82 -8.30 -7.40
N LYS A 214 5.03 -9.10 -6.35
CA LYS A 214 6.27 -9.89 -6.17
C LYS A 214 6.53 -10.83 -7.35
N VAL A 215 5.52 -11.58 -7.79
CA VAL A 215 5.63 -12.49 -8.94
C VAL A 215 6.00 -11.73 -10.21
N SER A 216 5.36 -10.58 -10.45
CA SER A 216 5.60 -9.78 -11.65
C SER A 216 7.02 -9.21 -11.68
N LEU A 217 7.52 -8.73 -10.53
CA LEU A 217 8.92 -8.30 -10.37
C LEU A 217 9.90 -9.47 -10.59
N TRP A 218 9.59 -10.66 -10.08
CA TRP A 218 10.43 -11.85 -10.27
C TRP A 218 10.48 -12.34 -11.72
N LEU A 219 9.36 -12.31 -12.44
CA LEU A 219 9.30 -12.73 -13.85
C LEU A 219 10.17 -11.85 -14.73
N GLU A 220 10.17 -10.54 -14.48
CA GLU A 220 10.98 -9.57 -15.22
C GLU A 220 12.48 -9.66 -14.86
N SER A 221 12.81 -10.04 -13.63
CA SER A 221 14.20 -10.12 -13.13
C SER A 221 14.82 -11.52 -13.09
N LEU A 222 14.10 -12.55 -13.57
CA LEU A 222 14.55 -13.94 -13.46
C LEU A 222 15.87 -14.16 -14.20
N GLN A 223 16.84 -14.72 -13.48
CA GLN A 223 18.12 -15.16 -14.04
C GLN A 223 18.31 -16.66 -13.82
N PRO A 224 18.53 -17.45 -14.89
CA PRO A 224 18.80 -18.88 -14.76
C PRO A 224 19.95 -19.17 -13.78
N GLY A 225 19.70 -20.06 -12.83
CA GLY A 225 20.70 -20.49 -11.83
C GLY A 225 20.83 -19.58 -10.61
N ARG A 226 20.05 -18.51 -10.50
CA ARG A 226 19.99 -17.65 -9.29
C ARG A 226 18.63 -17.78 -8.58
N PRO A 227 18.59 -17.67 -7.24
CA PRO A 227 17.33 -17.69 -6.48
C PRO A 227 16.47 -16.46 -6.78
N LEU A 228 15.20 -16.48 -6.39
CA LEU A 228 14.38 -15.26 -6.41
C LEU A 228 14.82 -14.31 -5.27
N SER A 229 14.81 -13.00 -5.53
CA SER A 229 15.14 -12.00 -4.51
C SER A 229 14.10 -11.99 -3.39
N PHE A 230 14.54 -11.78 -2.15
CA PHE A 230 13.64 -11.63 -1.01
C PHE A 230 12.99 -10.25 -1.02
N LEU A 231 11.67 -10.19 -1.20
CA LEU A 231 10.93 -8.93 -1.38
C LEU A 231 10.00 -8.57 -0.20
N ASP A 232 9.82 -9.42 0.80
CA ASP A 232 8.80 -9.21 1.85
C ASP A 232 9.05 -7.98 2.73
N HIS A 233 10.30 -7.53 2.85
CA HIS A 233 10.64 -6.32 3.60
C HIS A 233 10.37 -5.04 2.81
N ARG A 234 10.18 -5.13 1.48
CA ARG A 234 9.95 -3.97 0.59
C ARG A 234 8.56 -3.91 -0.04
N ILE A 235 7.95 -5.06 -0.32
CA ILE A 235 6.58 -5.17 -0.83
C ILE A 235 5.69 -5.66 0.32
N ARG A 236 4.89 -4.75 0.88
CA ARG A 236 4.16 -4.94 2.14
C ARG A 236 2.66 -4.91 1.93
N CYS A 237 1.95 -5.71 2.72
CA CYS A 237 0.48 -5.64 2.79
C CYS A 237 0.05 -4.73 3.94
N GLY A 238 -0.89 -3.82 3.68
CA GLY A 238 -1.51 -2.97 4.68
C GLY A 238 -2.26 -1.77 4.10
N ASN A 239 -3.09 -1.14 4.92
CA ASN A 239 -3.78 0.09 4.56
C ASN A 239 -2.83 1.30 4.69
N SER A 240 -2.19 1.67 3.59
CA SER A 240 -1.28 2.83 3.46
C SER A 240 -1.82 4.14 4.05
N LEU A 241 -3.15 4.29 4.12
CA LEU A 241 -3.83 5.48 4.61
C LEU A 241 -4.06 5.49 6.13
N ILE A 242 -4.06 4.35 6.80
CA ILE A 242 -4.38 4.25 8.24
C ILE A 242 -3.16 3.82 9.03
N GLY A 243 -2.56 4.75 9.76
CA GLY A 243 -1.44 4.46 10.65
C GLY A 243 -1.00 5.66 11.48
N ALA A 244 -0.21 5.42 12.52
CA ALA A 244 0.47 6.47 13.27
C ALA A 244 1.81 6.91 12.65
N THR A 245 2.25 8.12 13.00
CA THR A 245 3.61 8.64 12.79
C THR A 245 4.23 8.97 14.14
N PRO A 246 5.57 9.03 14.27
CA PRO A 246 6.22 9.40 15.53
C PRO A 246 5.70 10.71 16.14
N ALA A 247 5.43 11.73 15.31
CA ALA A 247 4.85 12.99 15.78
C ALA A 247 3.44 12.80 16.39
N LEU A 248 2.58 12.01 15.74
CA LEU A 248 1.23 11.72 16.23
C LEU A 248 1.25 10.91 17.54
N LEU A 249 2.17 9.95 17.66
CA LEU A 249 2.36 9.20 18.91
C LEU A 249 2.84 10.11 20.05
N SER A 250 3.72 11.06 19.74
CA SER A 250 4.19 12.06 20.71
C SER A 250 3.06 12.98 21.16
N GLU A 251 2.15 13.39 20.27
CA GLU A 251 0.97 14.18 20.61
C GLU A 251 -0.06 13.42 21.47
N GLY A 252 -0.09 12.09 21.42
CA GLY A 252 -1.04 11.25 22.15
C GLY A 252 -2.41 11.14 21.48
N ILE A 253 -3.42 10.66 22.21
CA ILE A 253 -4.76 10.34 21.68
C ILE A 253 -5.59 11.63 21.50
N PRO A 254 -5.98 12.00 20.26
CA PRO A 254 -6.81 13.18 20.05
C PRO A 254 -8.21 13.02 20.64
N ASN A 255 -8.76 14.09 21.21
CA ASN A 255 -10.15 14.08 21.70
C ASN A 255 -11.18 13.72 20.62
N ASP A 256 -10.86 13.98 19.34
CA ASP A 256 -11.73 13.66 18.22
C ASP A 256 -11.81 12.17 17.88
N ALA A 257 -10.92 11.33 18.43
CA ALA A 257 -11.05 9.87 18.38
C ALA A 257 -12.34 9.37 19.07
N PHE A 258 -12.93 10.19 19.95
CA PHE A 258 -14.17 9.91 20.68
C PHE A 258 -15.43 10.47 20.03
N LYS A 259 -15.37 10.91 18.77
CA LYS A 259 -16.59 11.24 18.02
C LYS A 259 -17.36 9.94 17.71
N PRO A 260 -18.69 9.93 17.87
CA PRO A 260 -19.49 8.72 17.69
C PRO A 260 -19.55 8.32 16.22
N ILE A 261 -19.38 7.02 15.97
CA ILE A 261 -19.69 6.35 14.69
C ILE A 261 -20.76 5.26 14.90
N THR A 262 -21.21 4.62 13.82
CA THR A 262 -22.27 3.60 13.84
C THR A 262 -21.98 2.51 14.88
N GLY A 263 -22.94 2.28 15.79
CA GLY A 263 -22.82 1.30 16.87
C GLY A 263 -22.22 1.82 18.17
N ASP A 264 -21.82 3.10 18.26
CA ASP A 264 -21.40 3.72 19.52
C ASP A 264 -22.57 4.31 20.32
N ASP A 265 -22.42 4.34 21.64
CA ASP A 265 -23.26 5.10 22.55
C ASP A 265 -22.74 6.55 22.68
N LYS A 266 -23.59 7.53 22.33
CA LYS A 266 -23.23 8.96 22.34
C LYS A 266 -22.87 9.49 23.73
N ALA A 267 -23.46 8.96 24.79
CA ALA A 267 -23.16 9.34 26.16
C ALA A 267 -21.76 8.83 26.55
N VAL A 268 -21.45 7.57 26.22
CA VAL A 268 -20.11 6.98 26.43
C VAL A 268 -19.05 7.77 25.65
N CYS A 269 -19.29 8.07 24.38
CA CYS A 269 -18.40 8.92 23.58
C CYS A 269 -18.12 10.28 24.27
N SER A 270 -19.16 10.93 24.78
CA SER A 270 -19.04 12.23 25.44
C SER A 270 -18.26 12.15 26.76
N GLU A 271 -18.49 11.09 27.55
CA GLU A 271 -17.79 10.82 28.80
C GLU A 271 -16.29 10.59 28.55
N TYR A 272 -15.94 9.66 27.66
CA TYR A 272 -14.55 9.34 27.36
C TYR A 272 -13.81 10.48 26.67
N ARG A 273 -14.51 11.29 25.86
CA ARG A 273 -13.95 12.54 25.31
C ARG A 273 -13.58 13.55 26.41
N ARG A 274 -14.37 13.62 27.50
CA ARG A 274 -14.06 14.49 28.64
C ARG A 274 -12.89 13.92 29.45
N LEU A 275 -12.93 12.62 29.75
CA LEU A 275 -11.87 11.92 30.47
C LEU A 275 -10.51 12.09 29.76
N ASN A 276 -10.43 11.79 28.47
CA ASN A 276 -9.21 11.96 27.67
C ASN A 276 -8.67 13.39 27.74
N ARG A 277 -9.55 14.40 27.68
CA ARG A 277 -9.16 15.82 27.77
C ARG A 277 -8.58 16.19 29.13
N ASP A 278 -9.13 15.63 30.20
CA ASP A 278 -8.66 15.88 31.56
C ASP A 278 -7.33 15.16 31.84
N GLU A 279 -7.15 13.94 31.31
CA GLU A 279 -5.88 13.21 31.36
C GLU A 279 -4.75 13.94 30.62
N HIS A 280 -5.05 14.52 29.44
CA HIS A 280 -4.10 15.39 28.70
C HIS A 280 -3.59 16.58 29.51
N ARG A 281 -4.39 17.12 30.44
CA ARG A 281 -3.98 18.25 31.30
C ARG A 281 -3.06 17.83 32.44
N GLN A 282 -3.08 16.55 32.82
CA GLN A 282 -2.40 16.04 34.01
C GLN A 282 -1.02 15.41 33.70
N GLN A 283 -0.71 15.22 32.42
CA GLN A 283 0.52 14.54 31.98
C GLN A 283 1.59 15.52 31.49
N GLY A 284 2.85 15.27 31.89
CA GLY A 284 4.03 15.93 31.33
C GLY A 284 4.62 15.16 30.14
N ASN A 285 5.33 15.87 29.28
CA ASN A 285 5.93 15.32 28.05
C ASN A 285 7.25 14.59 28.37
N LEU A 286 7.23 13.25 28.49
CA LEU A 286 8.43 12.43 28.31
C LEU A 286 8.11 11.31 27.32
N PHE A 287 8.84 11.28 26.22
CA PHE A 287 8.75 10.28 25.14
C PHE A 287 10.05 9.48 25.12
N GLU A 288 9.99 8.15 25.29
CA GLU A 288 11.18 7.24 25.31
C GLU A 288 11.24 6.28 24.10
N SER A 289 10.41 6.47 23.07
CA SER A 289 10.32 5.53 21.92
C SER A 289 11.49 5.63 20.92
N GLU A 290 12.23 6.75 20.91
CA GLU A 290 13.26 7.05 19.90
C GLU A 290 14.41 6.03 19.87
N ILE A 291 14.83 5.51 21.02
CA ILE A 291 15.97 4.58 21.13
C ILE A 291 15.66 3.20 20.49
N LYS A 292 14.37 2.80 20.42
CA LYS A 292 13.97 1.46 19.94
C LYS A 292 13.92 1.35 18.41
N LEU A 293 13.51 2.42 17.71
CA LEU A 293 13.43 2.42 16.24
C LEU A 293 14.80 2.41 15.56
N GLY A 294 15.82 3.03 16.15
CA GLY A 294 17.19 2.99 15.62
C GLY A 294 17.72 1.56 15.43
N ARG A 295 17.36 0.64 16.34
CA ARG A 295 17.75 -0.78 16.25
C ARG A 295 17.09 -1.51 15.08
N LEU A 296 15.82 -1.20 14.78
CA LEU A 296 15.10 -1.79 13.65
C LEU A 296 15.75 -1.36 12.33
N ALA A 297 16.07 -0.07 12.19
CA ALA A 297 16.74 0.47 11.01
C ALA A 297 18.10 -0.20 10.75
N THR A 298 18.92 -0.39 11.80
CA THR A 298 20.20 -1.12 11.68
C THR A 298 19.99 -2.57 11.25
N THR A 299 18.96 -3.25 11.75
CA THR A 299 18.67 -4.65 11.40
C THR A 299 18.29 -4.79 9.92
N VAL A 300 17.50 -3.86 9.38
CA VAL A 300 17.20 -3.82 7.93
C VAL A 300 18.45 -3.48 7.13
N LEU A 301 19.24 -2.51 7.61
CA LEU A 301 20.65 -2.24 7.25
C LEU A 301 21.45 -3.49 6.90
N GLU A 302 21.58 -4.33 7.91
CA GLU A 302 22.37 -5.55 7.87
C GLU A 302 21.73 -6.64 7.00
N LEU A 303 20.40 -6.66 6.90
CA LEU A 303 19.68 -7.58 6.02
C LEU A 303 19.94 -7.26 4.55
N GLU A 304 19.89 -5.99 4.17
CA GLU A 304 20.14 -5.53 2.79
C GLU A 304 21.59 -5.76 2.35
N ALA A 305 22.54 -5.82 3.29
CA ALA A 305 23.94 -6.12 3.02
C ALA A 305 24.25 -7.61 2.81
N LEU A 306 23.28 -8.51 3.04
CA LEU A 306 23.46 -9.95 2.83
C LEU A 306 23.49 -10.29 1.34
N ASP A 307 24.31 -11.29 0.98
CA ASP A 307 24.34 -11.84 -0.37
C ASP A 307 22.98 -12.44 -0.76
N ASP A 308 22.38 -11.95 -1.85
CA ASP A 308 21.11 -12.42 -2.41
C ASP A 308 21.30 -13.29 -3.67
N GLN A 309 22.55 -13.64 -3.99
CA GLN A 309 22.90 -14.44 -5.16
C GLN A 309 22.84 -15.95 -4.90
N THR A 310 22.74 -16.36 -3.64
CA THR A 310 22.67 -17.75 -3.19
C THR A 310 21.37 -18.04 -2.44
N ILE A 311 20.89 -19.29 -2.48
CA ILE A 311 19.67 -19.69 -1.76
C ILE A 311 19.85 -19.52 -0.25
N GLU A 312 21.04 -19.84 0.25
CA GLU A 312 21.43 -19.68 1.65
C GLU A 312 21.34 -18.22 2.09
N GLY A 313 21.82 -17.31 1.25
CA GLY A 313 21.76 -15.88 1.51
C GLY A 313 20.32 -15.32 1.55
N VAL A 314 19.48 -15.71 0.59
CA VAL A 314 18.04 -15.37 0.58
C VAL A 314 17.32 -15.94 1.81
N ARG A 315 17.65 -17.16 2.24
CA ARG A 315 17.10 -17.75 3.48
C ARG A 315 17.55 -17.00 4.72
N GLU A 316 18.79 -16.54 4.77
CA GLU A 316 19.30 -15.75 5.88
C GLU A 316 18.61 -14.39 5.95
N GLN A 317 18.35 -13.74 4.81
CA GLN A 317 17.53 -12.52 4.77
C GLN A 317 16.13 -12.78 5.34
N GLN A 318 15.46 -13.84 4.89
CA GLN A 318 14.14 -14.22 5.40
C GLN A 318 14.18 -14.49 6.92
N ARG A 319 15.17 -15.24 7.41
CA ARG A 319 15.32 -15.56 8.84
C ARG A 319 15.50 -14.29 9.67
N ARG A 320 16.39 -13.39 9.28
CA ARG A 320 16.62 -12.12 9.99
C ARG A 320 15.39 -11.22 10.00
N TRP A 321 14.67 -11.18 8.88
CA TRP A 321 13.40 -10.46 8.81
C TRP A 321 12.38 -11.02 9.80
N GLU A 322 12.18 -12.34 9.81
CA GLU A 322 11.26 -13.01 10.73
C GLU A 322 11.64 -12.78 12.19
N GLU A 323 12.94 -12.80 12.52
CA GLU A 323 13.44 -12.50 13.87
C GLU A 323 13.17 -11.06 14.27
N MET A 324 13.39 -10.10 13.36
CA MET A 324 13.10 -8.69 13.60
C MET A 324 11.61 -8.47 13.87
N VAL A 325 10.72 -8.99 13.02
CA VAL A 325 9.27 -8.85 13.17
C VAL A 325 8.75 -9.56 14.43
N ARG A 326 9.41 -10.64 14.86
CA ARG A 326 9.08 -11.35 16.12
C ARG A 326 9.68 -10.70 17.36
N SER A 327 10.61 -9.76 17.20
CA SER A 327 11.30 -9.11 18.31
C SER A 327 10.35 -8.31 19.21
N ASN A 328 10.73 -8.20 20.48
CA ASN A 328 9.95 -7.41 21.44
C ASN A 328 9.91 -5.93 21.06
N ASP A 329 10.99 -5.40 20.47
CA ASP A 329 11.06 -4.00 20.06
C ASP A 329 10.05 -3.71 18.93
N TYR A 330 9.98 -4.58 17.91
CA TYR A 330 9.02 -4.45 16.81
C TYR A 330 7.57 -4.60 17.30
N LYS A 331 7.29 -5.66 18.06
CA LYS A 331 5.95 -5.91 18.61
C LYS A 331 5.48 -4.81 19.55
N PHE A 332 6.39 -4.30 20.38
CA PHE A 332 6.05 -3.24 21.32
C PHE A 332 5.68 -1.94 20.62
N THR A 333 6.52 -1.48 19.69
CA THR A 333 6.27 -0.24 18.97
C THR A 333 5.06 -0.39 18.04
N GLY A 334 4.88 -1.57 17.45
CA GLY A 334 3.67 -1.93 16.71
C GLY A 334 2.42 -1.81 17.56
N LEU A 335 2.39 -2.47 18.73
CA LEU A 335 1.24 -2.41 19.65
C LEU A 335 0.89 -0.98 20.08
N LEU A 336 1.89 -0.15 20.37
CA LEU A 336 1.67 1.26 20.72
C LEU A 336 1.03 2.03 19.55
N ALA A 337 1.55 1.83 18.34
CA ALA A 337 1.05 2.49 17.15
C ALA A 337 -0.36 1.99 16.75
N ASP A 338 -0.61 0.69 16.89
CA ASP A 338 -1.92 0.07 16.69
C ASP A 338 -2.92 0.59 17.72
N ALA A 339 -2.54 0.71 19.00
CA ALA A 339 -3.38 1.26 20.06
C ALA A 339 -3.83 2.70 19.75
N TRP A 340 -2.93 3.52 19.19
CA TRP A 340 -3.25 4.89 18.78
C TRP A 340 -4.29 4.91 17.66
N CYS A 341 -4.12 4.08 16.63
CA CYS A 341 -5.09 3.95 15.53
C CYS A 341 -6.43 3.37 16.00
N ALA A 342 -6.38 2.36 16.87
CA ALA A 342 -7.54 1.67 17.40
C ALA A 342 -8.49 2.62 18.14
N ALA A 343 -7.99 3.67 18.81
CA ALA A 343 -8.82 4.64 19.52
C ALA A 343 -9.94 5.26 18.65
N PHE A 344 -9.66 5.51 17.36
CA PHE A 344 -10.63 6.11 16.42
C PHE A 344 -11.77 5.17 16.05
N VAL A 345 -11.52 3.86 16.06
CA VAL A 345 -12.44 2.82 15.58
C VAL A 345 -12.99 1.93 16.71
N TRP A 346 -12.47 2.07 17.93
CA TRP A 346 -12.90 1.35 19.13
C TRP A 346 -14.39 1.50 19.39
N ARG A 347 -15.10 0.41 19.70
CA ARG A 347 -16.54 0.44 20.01
C ARG A 347 -16.78 1.06 21.38
N LYS A 348 -17.49 2.18 21.42
CA LYS A 348 -17.70 3.01 22.61
C LYS A 348 -19.08 2.73 23.20
N ILE A 349 -19.20 1.63 23.94
CA ILE A 349 -20.48 1.12 24.48
C ILE A 349 -20.37 0.77 25.97
N VAL A 350 -21.51 0.73 26.66
CA VAL A 350 -21.60 0.20 28.04
C VAL A 350 -21.81 -1.31 27.99
N ASP A 351 -20.71 -2.06 27.90
CA ASP A 351 -20.74 -3.52 28.00
C ASP A 351 -19.57 -4.02 28.85
N ARG A 352 -19.88 -4.91 29.81
CA ARG A 352 -18.88 -5.52 30.69
C ARG A 352 -17.98 -6.52 29.96
N GLN A 353 -18.44 -7.06 28.83
CA GLN A 353 -17.66 -7.98 28.00
C GLN A 353 -16.68 -7.24 27.09
N HIS A 354 -16.97 -6.00 26.72
CA HIS A 354 -16.08 -5.19 25.88
C HIS A 354 -15.08 -4.40 26.74
N PRO A 355 -13.79 -4.36 26.36
CA PRO A 355 -12.82 -3.49 27.02
C PRO A 355 -13.17 -2.01 26.81
N HIS A 356 -12.95 -1.19 27.85
CA HIS A 356 -13.19 0.24 27.75
C HIS A 356 -12.25 0.91 26.73
N PRO A 357 -12.69 2.01 26.06
CA PRO A 357 -11.89 2.72 25.07
C PRO A 357 -10.49 3.15 25.55
N ILE A 358 -9.53 3.14 24.63
CA ILE A 358 -8.16 3.61 24.88
C ILE A 358 -8.17 5.13 25.03
N THR A 359 -7.91 5.61 26.25
CA THR A 359 -7.71 7.02 26.56
C THR A 359 -6.23 7.39 26.60
N GLN A 360 -5.95 8.67 26.73
CA GLN A 360 -4.61 9.23 26.86
C GLN A 360 -3.82 8.60 28.02
N GLU A 361 -4.44 8.34 29.17
CA GLU A 361 -3.80 7.67 30.30
C GLU A 361 -3.40 6.24 29.95
N ILE A 362 -4.30 5.47 29.34
CA ILE A 362 -4.02 4.08 28.93
C ILE A 362 -2.90 4.05 27.90
N PHE A 363 -2.94 4.96 26.92
CA PHE A 363 -1.92 5.08 25.88
C PHE A 363 -0.53 5.40 26.45
N ARG A 364 -0.41 6.36 27.39
CA ARG A 364 0.89 6.65 28.04
C ARG A 364 1.38 5.53 28.96
N ARG A 365 0.46 4.79 29.58
CA ARG A 365 0.83 3.62 30.37
C ARG A 365 1.38 2.50 29.49
N LEU A 366 0.78 2.27 28.32
CA LEU A 366 1.32 1.36 27.30
C LEU A 366 2.74 1.75 26.89
N GLU A 367 2.96 3.03 26.63
CA GLU A 367 4.27 3.58 26.24
C GLU A 367 5.37 3.29 27.27
N GLN A 368 5.05 3.31 28.56
CA GLN A 368 6.01 2.99 29.62
C GLN A 368 6.28 1.49 29.75
N ASN A 369 5.22 0.68 29.74
CA ASN A 369 5.35 -0.77 29.82
C ASN A 369 4.11 -1.49 29.25
N PRO A 370 4.26 -2.22 28.13
CA PRO A 370 3.14 -2.91 27.48
C PRO A 370 2.65 -4.10 28.32
N TYR A 371 3.53 -4.73 29.09
CA TYR A 371 3.28 -6.00 29.77
C TYR A 371 2.72 -5.81 31.19
N SER A 372 2.78 -4.61 31.77
CA SER A 372 2.43 -4.42 33.19
C SER A 372 1.05 -3.85 33.45
N ILE A 373 0.28 -3.42 32.44
CA ILE A 373 -0.88 -2.54 32.70
C ILE A 373 -2.14 -2.89 31.91
N ILE A 374 -2.04 -3.45 30.72
CA ILE A 374 -3.22 -3.69 29.88
C ILE A 374 -3.80 -5.10 30.15
N PRO A 375 -5.09 -5.23 30.52
CA PRO A 375 -5.76 -6.54 30.56
C PRO A 375 -5.70 -7.21 29.17
N SER A 376 -5.49 -8.53 29.10
CA SER A 376 -5.37 -9.28 27.82
C SER A 376 -6.42 -8.92 26.78
N ARG A 377 -7.67 -8.69 27.21
CA ARG A 377 -8.80 -8.25 26.37
C ARG A 377 -8.57 -6.97 25.55
N HIS A 378 -7.80 -6.01 26.06
CA HIS A 378 -7.50 -4.76 25.35
C HIS A 378 -6.47 -5.00 24.26
N GLN A 379 -5.45 -5.82 24.54
CA GLN A 379 -4.48 -6.24 23.53
C GLN A 379 -5.18 -7.03 22.41
N GLU A 380 -6.04 -7.99 22.78
CA GLU A 380 -6.85 -8.76 21.82
C GLU A 380 -7.71 -7.84 20.94
N GLU A 381 -8.34 -6.81 21.52
CA GLU A 381 -9.15 -5.86 20.74
C GLU A 381 -8.30 -4.94 19.86
N ILE A 382 -7.10 -4.52 20.31
CA ILE A 382 -6.15 -3.78 19.47
C ILE A 382 -5.74 -4.64 18.29
N GLU A 383 -5.34 -5.90 18.52
CA GLU A 383 -4.93 -6.84 17.47
C GLU A 383 -6.07 -7.12 16.49
N ARG A 384 -7.30 -7.31 16.98
CA ARG A 384 -8.49 -7.50 16.15
C ARG A 384 -8.77 -6.29 15.26
N LEU A 385 -8.69 -5.07 15.80
CA LEU A 385 -8.89 -3.84 15.04
C LEU A 385 -7.74 -3.58 14.06
N ALA A 386 -6.50 -3.85 14.46
CA ALA A 386 -5.34 -3.73 13.58
C ALA A 386 -5.44 -4.67 12.37
N GLN A 387 -5.95 -5.89 12.56
CA GLN A 387 -6.25 -6.81 11.47
C GLN A 387 -7.43 -6.34 10.62
N GLN A 388 -8.53 -5.90 11.23
CA GLN A 388 -9.75 -5.47 10.53
C GLN A 388 -9.51 -4.25 9.62
N TYR A 389 -8.73 -3.27 10.10
CA TYR A 389 -8.44 -2.03 9.36
C TYR A 389 -7.05 -2.05 8.69
N GLN A 390 -6.29 -3.13 8.87
CA GLN A 390 -4.94 -3.34 8.34
C GLN A 390 -4.00 -2.15 8.59
N PHE A 391 -3.86 -1.73 9.86
CA PHE A 391 -3.05 -0.56 10.21
C PHE A 391 -1.62 -0.67 9.64
N PHE A 392 -1.14 0.42 9.04
CA PHE A 392 0.15 0.50 8.38
C PHE A 392 0.99 1.67 8.86
N HIS A 393 2.02 1.35 9.64
CA HIS A 393 2.95 2.30 10.22
C HIS A 393 4.21 2.41 9.36
N TRP A 394 4.26 3.39 8.46
CA TRP A 394 5.37 3.60 7.51
C TRP A 394 6.77 3.47 8.12
N HIS A 395 6.99 4.11 9.28
CA HIS A 395 8.27 4.09 10.00
C HIS A 395 8.65 2.73 10.61
N LEU A 396 7.68 1.85 10.86
CA LEU A 396 7.93 0.47 11.30
C LEU A 396 8.02 -0.49 10.11
N ALA A 397 7.25 -0.23 9.06
CA ALA A 397 7.25 -1.03 7.85
C ALA A 397 8.56 -0.89 7.07
N PHE A 398 9.11 0.33 7.03
CA PHE A 398 10.30 0.70 6.28
C PHE A 398 11.28 1.51 7.13
N PRO A 399 11.89 0.91 8.17
CA PRO A 399 12.74 1.61 9.12
C PRO A 399 14.08 2.07 8.52
N ASP A 400 14.48 1.50 7.38
CA ASP A 400 15.62 1.95 6.57
C ASP A 400 15.30 3.24 5.78
N VAL A 401 14.02 3.52 5.52
CA VAL A 401 13.53 4.70 4.80
C VAL A 401 13.27 5.85 5.77
N PHE A 402 12.58 5.55 6.88
CA PHE A 402 12.13 6.53 7.85
C PHE A 402 12.85 6.35 9.18
N ARG A 403 13.62 7.35 9.57
CA ARG A 403 14.39 7.36 10.80
C ARG A 403 13.84 8.43 11.74
N PRO A 404 13.23 8.07 12.89
CA PRO A 404 12.81 9.07 13.89
C PRO A 404 13.96 9.96 14.35
N ALA A 405 13.65 11.04 15.05
CA ALA A 405 14.68 11.87 15.69
C ALA A 405 15.58 11.01 16.59
N VAL A 406 16.89 11.26 16.53
CA VAL A 406 17.87 10.70 17.46
C VAL A 406 18.76 11.85 17.94
N ASN A 407 18.84 12.07 19.25
CA ASN A 407 19.75 13.02 19.90
C ASN A 407 19.70 14.45 19.34
N ASP A 408 18.60 15.17 19.55
CA ASP A 408 18.38 16.59 19.18
C ASP A 408 18.63 16.95 17.69
N GLN A 409 18.77 15.96 16.81
CA GLN A 409 18.93 16.22 15.38
C GLN A 409 17.66 16.87 14.79
N PRO A 410 17.83 17.90 13.94
CA PRO A 410 16.68 18.54 13.29
C PRO A 410 15.95 17.53 12.40
N LEU A 411 14.63 17.58 12.42
CA LEU A 411 13.78 16.73 11.61
C LEU A 411 13.61 17.31 10.20
N GLU A 412 13.83 16.48 9.18
CA GLU A 412 13.56 16.78 7.78
C GLU A 412 12.05 16.85 7.51
N ASN A 413 11.25 16.01 8.18
CA ASN A 413 9.78 16.09 8.19
C ASN A 413 9.24 16.20 9.62
N PRO A 414 9.14 17.42 10.18
CA PRO A 414 8.59 17.65 11.52
C PRO A 414 7.13 17.23 11.68
N ALA A 415 6.32 17.30 10.62
CA ALA A 415 4.90 16.95 10.67
C ALA A 415 4.69 15.44 10.89
N ALA A 416 5.59 14.61 10.36
CA ALA A 416 5.58 13.17 10.60
C ALA A 416 6.46 12.75 11.80
N GLY A 417 7.49 13.51 12.12
CA GLY A 417 8.43 13.18 13.19
C GLY A 417 9.55 12.23 12.75
N TRP A 418 9.95 12.27 11.48
CA TRP A 418 11.07 11.47 10.95
C TRP A 418 11.98 12.23 9.98
N ASN A 419 13.15 11.65 9.76
CA ASN A 419 14.12 11.94 8.71
C ASN A 419 14.05 10.88 7.60
N GLY A 420 14.48 11.24 6.40
CA GLY A 420 14.43 10.38 5.22
C GLY A 420 13.07 10.44 4.51
N GLY A 421 12.72 9.34 3.85
CA GLY A 421 11.61 9.26 2.91
C GLY A 421 12.05 8.63 1.58
N PHE A 422 11.09 8.40 0.70
CA PHE A 422 11.34 7.84 -0.63
C PHE A 422 11.84 8.90 -1.60
N ASP A 423 12.85 8.57 -2.40
CA ASP A 423 13.38 9.48 -3.41
C ASP A 423 12.40 9.67 -4.58
N VAL A 424 11.60 8.64 -4.86
CA VAL A 424 10.54 8.69 -5.87
C VAL A 424 9.28 8.02 -5.33
N VAL A 425 8.14 8.70 -5.45
CA VAL A 425 6.82 8.12 -5.20
C VAL A 425 6.03 8.13 -6.51
N LEU A 426 5.63 6.97 -7.00
CA LEU A 426 4.88 6.82 -8.25
C LEU A 426 3.56 6.11 -8.00
N GLY A 427 2.56 6.34 -8.84
CA GLY A 427 1.37 5.48 -8.84
C GLY A 427 0.12 6.11 -9.44
N ASN A 428 -0.88 5.27 -9.62
CA ASN A 428 -2.26 5.68 -9.90
C ASN A 428 -3.12 5.33 -8.69
N PRO A 429 -3.25 6.22 -7.69
CA PRO A 429 -3.99 5.92 -6.48
C PRO A 429 -5.47 5.61 -6.75
N PRO A 430 -6.13 4.81 -5.90
CA PRO A 430 -7.55 4.49 -5.99
C PRO A 430 -8.46 5.73 -5.98
N TRP A 431 -9.65 5.65 -6.59
CA TRP A 431 -10.56 6.77 -6.84
C TRP A 431 -11.90 6.69 -6.08
N GLU A 432 -11.99 5.80 -5.11
CA GLU A 432 -13.18 5.52 -4.32
C GLU A 432 -13.49 6.63 -3.31
N ARG A 433 -14.77 6.75 -2.96
CA ARG A 433 -15.18 7.55 -1.82
C ARG A 433 -15.08 6.71 -0.56
N ILE A 434 -14.56 7.27 0.53
CA ILE A 434 -14.55 6.64 1.85
C ILE A 434 -15.95 6.75 2.47
N LYS A 435 -16.87 5.97 1.90
CA LYS A 435 -18.28 5.89 2.28
C LYS A 435 -18.91 4.62 1.70
N LEU A 436 -19.62 3.88 2.55
CA LEU A 436 -20.39 2.73 2.10
C LEU A 436 -21.54 3.16 1.16
N GLN A 437 -21.54 2.62 -0.05
CA GLN A 437 -22.57 2.86 -1.05
C GLN A 437 -23.72 1.87 -0.85
N GLU A 438 -24.78 2.29 -0.16
CA GLU A 438 -25.94 1.45 0.19
C GLU A 438 -26.46 0.64 -1.02
N LYS A 439 -26.60 1.29 -2.18
CA LYS A 439 -27.13 0.62 -3.38
C LYS A 439 -26.24 -0.53 -3.84
N GLU A 440 -24.94 -0.31 -3.91
CA GLU A 440 -23.95 -1.30 -4.36
C GLU A 440 -23.87 -2.44 -3.35
N TRP A 441 -23.85 -2.12 -2.06
CA TRP A 441 -23.79 -3.11 -0.99
C TRP A 441 -25.00 -4.05 -0.98
N PHE A 442 -26.21 -3.51 -1.16
CA PHE A 442 -27.45 -4.29 -1.19
C PHE A 442 -27.69 -5.00 -2.52
N ALA A 443 -27.07 -4.61 -3.64
CA ALA A 443 -27.38 -5.14 -4.97
C ALA A 443 -27.28 -6.67 -5.07
N GLN A 444 -26.33 -7.27 -4.37
CA GLN A 444 -26.12 -8.73 -4.35
C GLN A 444 -26.79 -9.44 -3.16
N ARG A 445 -27.12 -8.70 -2.10
CA ARG A 445 -27.63 -9.27 -0.83
C ARG A 445 -29.14 -9.17 -0.70
N ASN A 446 -29.70 -8.04 -1.14
CA ASN A 446 -31.14 -7.78 -1.21
C ASN A 446 -31.44 -6.79 -2.35
N PRO A 447 -31.66 -7.29 -3.58
CA PRO A 447 -31.85 -6.45 -4.77
C PRO A 447 -33.01 -5.45 -4.65
N GLU A 448 -34.07 -5.77 -3.89
CA GLU A 448 -35.23 -4.89 -3.69
C GLU A 448 -34.84 -3.60 -2.95
N ILE A 449 -33.98 -3.69 -1.93
CA ILE A 449 -33.45 -2.53 -1.20
C ILE A 449 -32.57 -1.68 -2.14
N ALA A 450 -31.77 -2.32 -2.99
CA ALA A 450 -30.87 -1.62 -3.91
C ALA A 450 -31.62 -0.80 -4.98
N ILE A 451 -32.69 -1.37 -5.56
CA ILE A 451 -33.50 -0.73 -6.60
C ILE A 451 -34.62 0.17 -6.05
N ALA A 452 -34.68 0.39 -4.73
CA ALA A 452 -35.68 1.24 -4.11
C ALA A 452 -35.77 2.61 -4.79
N GLN A 453 -37.01 3.06 -5.05
CA GLN A 453 -37.31 4.24 -5.87
C GLN A 453 -36.61 5.53 -5.40
N ASN A 454 -36.38 5.67 -4.09
CA ASN A 454 -35.71 6.82 -3.51
C ASN A 454 -35.00 6.46 -2.20
N ALA A 455 -34.15 7.38 -1.70
CA ALA A 455 -33.35 7.15 -0.49
C ALA A 455 -34.19 7.02 0.80
N ALA A 456 -35.35 7.68 0.88
CA ALA A 456 -36.21 7.61 2.06
C ALA A 456 -36.86 6.22 2.18
N LEU A 457 -37.36 5.68 1.07
CA LEU A 457 -37.89 4.31 1.00
C LEU A 457 -36.81 3.29 1.35
N ARG A 458 -35.60 3.43 0.77
CA ARG A 458 -34.49 2.53 1.08
C ARG A 458 -34.15 2.51 2.57
N LYS A 459 -34.08 3.69 3.22
CA LYS A 459 -33.85 3.78 4.67
C LYS A 459 -34.93 3.09 5.49
N ARG A 460 -36.19 3.18 5.06
CA ARG A 460 -37.30 2.45 5.71
C ARG A 460 -37.13 0.95 5.54
N MET A 461 -36.85 0.46 4.34
CA MET A 461 -36.64 -0.97 4.08
C MET A 461 -35.46 -1.52 4.88
N ILE A 462 -34.36 -0.76 5.00
CA ILE A 462 -33.22 -1.14 5.87
C ILE A 462 -33.63 -1.19 7.34
N ALA A 463 -34.47 -0.27 7.81
CA ALA A 463 -34.98 -0.28 9.18
C ALA A 463 -35.88 -1.49 9.45
N ASP A 464 -36.69 -1.90 8.46
CA ASP A 464 -37.57 -3.06 8.54
C ASP A 464 -36.80 -4.39 8.64
N LEU A 465 -35.51 -4.43 8.25
CA LEU A 465 -34.62 -5.60 8.45
C LEU A 465 -34.46 -6.00 9.91
N VAL A 466 -34.73 -5.10 10.87
CA VAL A 466 -34.72 -5.46 12.30
C VAL A 466 -35.67 -6.63 12.59
N GLU A 467 -36.78 -6.73 11.86
CA GLU A 467 -37.76 -7.79 12.04
C GLU A 467 -37.63 -8.89 10.97
N SER A 468 -37.35 -8.52 9.71
CA SER A 468 -37.36 -9.47 8.59
C SER A 468 -36.06 -10.24 8.41
N ASP A 469 -34.91 -9.61 8.63
CA ASP A 469 -33.58 -10.24 8.52
C ASP A 469 -32.55 -9.52 9.42
N PRO A 470 -32.55 -9.84 10.73
CA PRO A 470 -31.65 -9.20 11.69
C PRO A 470 -30.17 -9.46 11.39
N THR A 471 -29.85 -10.59 10.76
CA THR A 471 -28.48 -10.97 10.39
C THR A 471 -27.95 -10.04 9.30
N LEU A 472 -28.71 -9.84 8.22
CA LEU A 472 -28.33 -8.93 7.15
C LEU A 472 -28.19 -7.49 7.64
N LEU A 473 -29.05 -7.05 8.57
CA LEU A 473 -28.93 -5.73 9.18
C LEU A 473 -27.64 -5.59 10.00
N GLN A 474 -27.24 -6.63 10.72
CA GLN A 474 -26.02 -6.63 11.51
C GLN A 474 -24.78 -6.56 10.60
N GLU A 475 -24.74 -7.36 9.53
CA GLU A 475 -23.68 -7.29 8.50
C GLU A 475 -23.58 -5.88 7.90
N PHE A 476 -24.71 -5.28 7.52
CA PHE A 476 -24.75 -3.91 7.00
C PHE A 476 -24.19 -2.90 8.01
N ARG A 477 -24.53 -3.03 9.29
CA ARG A 477 -24.05 -2.12 10.35
C ARG A 477 -22.57 -2.28 10.62
N ASP A 478 -22.04 -3.50 10.56
CA ASP A 478 -20.62 -3.75 10.77
C ASP A 478 -19.79 -3.20 9.61
N ASP A 479 -20.21 -3.38 8.35
CA ASP A 479 -19.55 -2.79 7.18
C ASP A 479 -19.69 -1.26 7.15
N LEU A 480 -20.84 -0.73 7.53
CA LEU A 480 -21.04 0.72 7.67
C LEU A 480 -20.10 1.31 8.72
N ARG A 481 -19.94 0.62 9.86
CA ARG A 481 -19.01 1.04 10.89
C ARG A 481 -17.57 1.00 10.41
N VAL A 482 -17.16 0.02 9.60
CA VAL A 482 -15.82 0.00 8.99
C VAL A 482 -15.60 1.27 8.19
N ALA A 483 -16.46 1.57 7.22
CA ALA A 483 -16.32 2.77 6.38
C ALA A 483 -16.36 4.07 7.18
N GLU A 484 -17.23 4.18 8.19
CA GLU A 484 -17.27 5.34 9.08
C GLU A 484 -16.03 5.45 9.98
N GLY A 485 -15.46 4.31 10.40
CA GLY A 485 -14.22 4.24 11.16
C GLY A 485 -13.02 4.76 10.37
N GLU A 486 -12.89 4.34 9.10
CA GLU A 486 -11.88 4.88 8.18
C GLU A 486 -12.08 6.39 7.98
N SER A 487 -13.31 6.82 7.70
CA SER A 487 -13.64 8.24 7.54
C SER A 487 -13.30 9.03 8.81
N SER A 488 -13.62 8.50 9.99
CA SER A 488 -13.31 9.10 11.29
C SER A 488 -11.80 9.28 11.46
N PHE A 489 -11.02 8.22 11.19
CA PHE A 489 -9.56 8.28 11.24
C PHE A 489 -9.03 9.37 10.30
N LEU A 490 -9.40 9.35 9.03
CA LEU A 490 -8.88 10.30 8.03
C LEU A 490 -9.21 11.77 8.38
N ARG A 491 -10.36 12.03 8.99
CA ARG A 491 -10.80 13.38 9.39
C ARG A 491 -10.21 13.88 10.69
N HIS A 492 -9.95 12.98 11.62
CA HIS A 492 -9.79 13.34 13.04
C HIS A 492 -8.45 12.94 13.63
N SER A 493 -7.67 12.13 12.92
CA SER A 493 -6.31 11.75 13.28
C SER A 493 -5.31 12.90 13.22
N ARG A 494 -5.64 14.00 12.52
CA ARG A 494 -4.72 15.08 12.12
C ARG A 494 -3.61 14.64 11.15
N ARG A 495 -3.66 13.40 10.65
CA ARG A 495 -2.71 12.88 9.66
C ARG A 495 -2.93 13.50 8.27
N TYR A 496 -4.17 13.87 7.95
CA TYR A 496 -4.57 14.43 6.65
C TYR A 496 -5.27 15.79 6.79
N PRO A 497 -4.57 16.82 7.31
CA PRO A 497 -5.17 18.13 7.55
C PRO A 497 -5.70 18.82 6.28
N LEU A 498 -5.15 18.51 5.11
CA LEU A 498 -5.43 19.22 3.85
C LEU A 498 -6.54 18.54 3.02
N CYS A 499 -6.57 17.20 2.99
CA CYS A 499 -7.51 16.42 2.16
C CYS A 499 -8.54 15.63 2.99
N GLY A 500 -8.39 15.52 4.31
CA GLY A 500 -9.29 14.79 5.21
C GLY A 500 -10.63 15.49 5.52
N LYS A 501 -11.18 16.29 4.60
CA LYS A 501 -12.37 17.14 4.81
C LYS A 501 -13.43 16.90 3.73
N GLY A 502 -14.68 17.30 3.97
CA GLY A 502 -15.76 17.20 2.99
C GLY A 502 -16.10 15.75 2.60
N ASP A 503 -16.51 15.49 1.36
CA ASP A 503 -16.70 14.12 0.85
C ASP A 503 -15.33 13.55 0.45
N ILE A 504 -14.80 12.62 1.25
CA ILE A 504 -13.41 12.18 1.12
C ILE A 504 -13.30 11.18 -0.03
N ASN A 505 -12.38 11.45 -0.95
CA ASN A 505 -11.95 10.52 -1.99
C ASN A 505 -10.54 10.00 -1.67
N THR A 506 -10.29 8.72 -1.89
CA THR A 506 -8.99 8.08 -1.65
C THR A 506 -7.85 8.77 -2.40
N TYR A 507 -8.03 9.19 -3.66
CA TYR A 507 -6.93 9.75 -4.45
C TYR A 507 -6.36 11.03 -3.82
N SER A 508 -7.20 11.85 -3.17
CA SER A 508 -6.75 13.10 -2.56
C SER A 508 -6.00 12.84 -1.25
N ILE A 509 -6.42 11.82 -0.48
CA ILE A 509 -5.69 11.36 0.70
C ILE A 509 -4.35 10.75 0.31
N PHE A 510 -4.29 9.97 -0.78
CA PHE A 510 -3.02 9.49 -1.33
C PHE A 510 -2.13 10.65 -1.78
N ALA A 511 -2.67 11.67 -2.44
CA ALA A 511 -1.91 12.86 -2.84
C ALA A 511 -1.26 13.56 -1.62
N GLU A 512 -1.96 13.63 -0.48
CA GLU A 512 -1.39 14.15 0.78
C GLU A 512 -0.39 13.17 1.44
N LEU A 513 -0.67 11.87 1.41
CA LEU A 513 0.22 10.83 1.90
C LEU A 513 1.58 10.87 1.18
N THR A 514 1.58 10.89 -0.15
CA THR A 514 2.81 10.88 -0.96
C THR A 514 3.75 12.02 -0.58
N ARG A 515 3.22 13.20 -0.26
CA ARG A 515 4.01 14.35 0.25
C ARG A 515 4.61 14.13 1.63
N THR A 516 3.98 13.30 2.45
CA THR A 516 4.46 12.99 3.80
C THR A 516 5.59 11.96 3.75
N ILE A 517 5.55 11.04 2.79
CA ILE A 517 6.50 9.93 2.67
C ILE A 517 7.66 10.19 1.70
N VAL A 518 7.61 11.22 0.86
CA VAL A 518 8.72 11.61 -0.03
C VAL A 518 9.87 12.22 0.76
N SER A 519 11.11 11.93 0.35
CA SER A 519 12.30 12.56 0.92
C SER A 519 12.37 14.04 0.57
N PRO A 520 13.09 14.88 1.34
CA PRO A 520 13.22 16.31 1.03
C PRO A 520 13.77 16.59 -0.37
N SER A 521 14.60 15.70 -0.92
CA SER A 521 15.12 15.81 -2.28
C SER A 521 14.37 14.99 -3.32
N GLY A 522 13.35 14.22 -2.92
CA GLY A 522 12.63 13.32 -3.80
C GLY A 522 11.63 14.02 -4.72
N GLN A 523 10.91 13.21 -5.50
CA GLN A 523 9.80 13.65 -6.34
C GLN A 523 8.64 12.66 -6.31
N ILE A 524 7.45 13.16 -6.60
CA ILE A 524 6.22 12.40 -6.67
C ILE A 524 5.69 12.54 -8.09
N GLY A 525 5.27 11.44 -8.70
CA GLY A 525 4.55 11.43 -9.98
C GLY A 525 3.31 10.56 -9.87
N CYS A 526 2.11 11.16 -9.90
CA CYS A 526 0.88 10.40 -9.78
C CYS A 526 -0.20 10.83 -10.78
N ILE A 527 -1.09 9.88 -11.08
CA ILE A 527 -2.30 10.13 -11.87
C ILE A 527 -3.44 10.37 -10.89
N VAL A 528 -4.04 11.55 -10.92
CA VAL A 528 -5.14 11.91 -10.03
C VAL A 528 -6.27 12.56 -10.81
N GLN A 529 -7.44 12.68 -10.18
CA GLN A 529 -8.54 13.43 -10.77
C GLN A 529 -8.20 14.92 -10.77
N SER A 530 -8.60 15.63 -11.82
CA SER A 530 -8.35 17.08 -11.97
C SER A 530 -8.95 17.91 -10.83
N GLY A 531 -9.97 17.36 -10.18
CA GLY A 531 -10.54 17.86 -8.93
C GLY A 531 -9.51 18.21 -7.87
N ILE A 532 -8.33 17.55 -7.87
CA ILE A 532 -7.21 17.89 -6.95
C ILE A 532 -6.86 19.38 -6.95
N ALA A 533 -7.01 20.07 -8.08
CA ALA A 533 -6.70 21.49 -8.24
C ALA A 533 -7.93 22.40 -8.26
N THR A 534 -9.13 21.86 -8.54
CA THR A 534 -10.33 22.67 -8.78
C THR A 534 -11.39 22.57 -7.69
N ASP A 535 -11.40 21.49 -6.91
CA ASP A 535 -12.49 21.20 -5.98
C ASP A 535 -12.28 21.92 -4.64
N ASP A 536 -13.39 22.33 -4.00
CA ASP A 536 -13.35 22.99 -2.70
C ASP A 536 -12.75 22.09 -1.60
N THR A 537 -12.92 20.77 -1.73
CA THR A 537 -12.43 19.76 -0.78
C THR A 537 -10.90 19.61 -0.79
N THR A 538 -10.22 20.00 -1.87
CA THR A 538 -8.76 19.89 -2.01
C THR A 538 -8.08 21.26 -2.15
N LYS A 539 -8.81 22.36 -2.01
CA LYS A 539 -8.27 23.72 -2.15
C LYS A 539 -7.09 24.00 -1.21
N GLU A 540 -7.14 23.51 0.03
CA GLU A 540 -6.08 23.72 1.02
C GLU A 540 -4.80 22.97 0.61
N PHE A 541 -4.96 21.77 0.06
CA PHE A 541 -3.85 20.99 -0.48
C PHE A 541 -3.20 21.70 -1.67
N PHE A 542 -4.01 22.13 -2.65
CA PHE A 542 -3.49 22.83 -3.82
C PHE A 542 -2.86 24.19 -3.46
N GLN A 543 -3.48 24.94 -2.53
CA GLN A 543 -2.91 26.18 -2.01
C GLN A 543 -1.55 25.94 -1.34
N ASP A 544 -1.40 24.86 -0.58
CA ASP A 544 -0.14 24.51 0.06
C ASP A 544 0.94 24.15 -0.98
N LEU A 545 0.60 23.42 -2.05
CA LEU A 545 1.54 23.13 -3.15
C LEU A 545 2.09 24.39 -3.81
N ILE A 546 1.24 25.38 -4.06
CA ILE A 546 1.62 26.65 -4.67
C ILE A 546 2.44 27.50 -3.68
N THR A 547 1.99 27.61 -2.44
CA THR A 547 2.64 28.45 -1.42
C THR A 547 4.02 27.91 -1.05
N SER A 548 4.16 26.59 -0.95
CA SER A 548 5.43 25.91 -0.68
C SER A 548 6.36 25.81 -1.91
N ARG A 549 5.86 26.20 -3.10
CA ARG A 549 6.56 26.06 -4.40
C ARG A 549 6.99 24.63 -4.70
N THR A 550 6.19 23.65 -4.29
CA THR A 550 6.50 22.23 -4.49
C THR A 550 5.84 21.64 -5.73
N LEU A 551 4.84 22.32 -6.32
CA LEU A 551 4.29 21.91 -7.61
C LEU A 551 5.33 22.04 -8.73
N ARG A 552 5.53 20.98 -9.52
CA ARG A 552 6.37 21.01 -10.72
C ARG A 552 5.53 20.91 -11.99
N TYR A 553 4.75 19.85 -12.13
CA TYR A 553 3.90 19.65 -13.30
C TYR A 553 2.45 19.38 -12.89
N LEU A 554 1.50 19.99 -13.59
CA LEU A 554 0.09 19.58 -13.59
C LEU A 554 -0.42 19.59 -15.03
N TYR A 555 -0.52 18.41 -15.62
CA TYR A 555 -1.01 18.25 -16.98
C TYR A 555 -2.39 17.60 -16.96
N ASP A 556 -3.42 18.43 -17.07
CA ASP A 556 -4.83 18.02 -17.18
C ASP A 556 -5.11 17.37 -18.55
N PHE A 557 -6.05 16.44 -18.63
CA PHE A 557 -6.58 15.90 -19.89
C PHE A 557 -7.93 15.19 -19.70
N GLU A 558 -8.71 15.07 -20.77
CA GLU A 558 -9.99 14.34 -20.79
C GLU A 558 -9.85 12.92 -21.36
N ASN A 559 -10.65 11.98 -20.87
CA ASN A 559 -10.71 10.59 -21.36
C ASN A 559 -11.33 10.44 -22.78
N ARG A 560 -11.26 11.44 -23.66
CA ARG A 560 -12.00 11.45 -24.94
C ARG A 560 -11.70 10.24 -25.82
N GLN A 561 -10.47 9.74 -25.75
CA GLN A 561 -10.00 8.58 -26.52
C GLN A 561 -10.24 7.23 -25.80
N GLY A 562 -10.90 7.23 -24.63
CA GLY A 562 -11.12 6.01 -23.85
C GLY A 562 -9.82 5.40 -23.31
N ILE A 563 -8.85 6.25 -22.98
CA ILE A 563 -7.52 5.88 -22.46
C ILE A 563 -7.66 4.98 -21.21
N PHE A 564 -8.64 5.30 -20.37
CA PHE A 564 -9.10 4.43 -19.28
C PHE A 564 -10.42 3.76 -19.69
N PRO A 565 -10.40 2.46 -20.07
CA PRO A 565 -11.60 1.75 -20.48
C PRO A 565 -12.62 1.62 -19.34
N GLY A 566 -13.87 2.01 -19.57
CA GLY A 566 -14.93 2.00 -18.55
C GLY A 566 -15.07 3.30 -17.76
N VAL A 567 -14.19 4.28 -17.99
CA VAL A 567 -14.35 5.65 -17.48
C VAL A 567 -15.03 6.52 -18.53
N HIS A 568 -15.94 7.39 -18.11
CA HIS A 568 -16.67 8.28 -19.01
C HIS A 568 -15.71 9.15 -19.85
N SER A 569 -16.02 9.36 -21.13
CA SER A 569 -15.13 10.07 -22.07
C SER A 569 -14.86 11.54 -21.70
N SER A 570 -15.76 12.16 -20.94
CA SER A 570 -15.61 13.54 -20.44
C SER A 570 -14.94 13.62 -19.07
N PHE A 571 -14.56 12.49 -18.48
CA PHE A 571 -13.89 12.51 -17.18
C PHE A 571 -12.49 13.10 -17.34
N LYS A 572 -12.08 13.93 -16.37
CA LYS A 572 -10.80 14.64 -16.39
C LYS A 572 -9.82 14.07 -15.40
N PHE A 573 -8.58 13.91 -15.85
CA PHE A 573 -7.45 13.47 -15.05
C PHE A 573 -6.34 14.50 -15.15
N CYS A 574 -5.39 14.45 -14.22
CA CYS A 574 -4.13 15.11 -14.41
C CYS A 574 -2.93 14.24 -14.03
N LEU A 575 -1.84 14.42 -14.75
CA LEU A 575 -0.51 13.99 -14.32
C LEU A 575 0.01 15.05 -13.37
N LEU A 576 0.18 14.68 -12.11
CA LEU A 576 0.65 15.55 -11.04
C LEU A 576 2.09 15.18 -10.67
N THR A 577 3.01 16.15 -10.81
CA THR A 577 4.38 16.02 -10.32
C THR A 577 4.67 17.02 -9.23
N ILE A 578 5.11 16.54 -8.07
CA ILE A 578 5.44 17.33 -6.88
C ILE A 578 6.89 17.09 -6.48
N ARG A 579 7.58 18.14 -6.04
CA ARG A 579 8.96 18.09 -5.55
C ARG A 579 9.02 18.00 -4.04
N GLY A 580 10.05 17.33 -3.53
CA GLY A 580 10.45 17.42 -2.14
C GLY A 580 10.89 18.84 -1.76
N ALA A 581 10.70 19.18 -0.49
CA ALA A 581 10.87 20.53 0.04
C ALA A 581 12.26 21.15 -0.21
N ALA A 582 13.32 20.35 -0.23
CA ALA A 582 14.69 20.83 -0.47
C ALA A 582 14.95 21.18 -1.94
N THR A 583 14.02 20.86 -2.84
CA THR A 583 14.17 21.05 -4.30
C THR A 583 13.12 21.95 -4.91
N ARG A 584 12.36 22.65 -4.07
CA ARG A 584 11.33 23.62 -4.47
C ARG A 584 11.82 24.71 -5.41
N ASP A 585 13.10 25.10 -5.32
CA ASP A 585 13.69 26.17 -6.14
C ASP A 585 14.25 25.68 -7.49
N ALA A 586 14.09 24.40 -7.84
CA ALA A 586 14.64 23.80 -9.07
C ALA A 586 13.85 24.12 -10.35
N GLY A 587 13.51 25.39 -10.60
CA GLY A 587 12.76 25.85 -11.78
C GLY A 587 11.27 26.06 -11.55
N ASP A 588 10.57 26.65 -12.52
CA ASP A 588 9.18 27.08 -12.37
C ASP A 588 8.16 25.92 -12.40
N ALA A 589 6.95 26.18 -11.91
CA ALA A 589 5.83 25.26 -12.07
C ALA A 589 5.23 25.39 -13.48
N GLU A 590 4.95 24.27 -14.13
CA GLU A 590 4.29 24.22 -15.43
C GLU A 590 2.93 23.53 -15.26
N PHE A 591 1.86 24.17 -15.72
CA PHE A 591 0.52 23.61 -15.64
C PHE A 591 -0.28 23.90 -16.91
N VAL A 592 -1.05 22.90 -17.34
CA VAL A 592 -1.95 22.94 -18.49
C VAL A 592 -3.31 22.44 -18.04
N PHE A 593 -4.36 23.22 -18.32
CA PHE A 593 -5.76 22.87 -18.07
C PHE A 593 -6.52 22.85 -19.40
N PHE A 594 -7.36 21.83 -19.62
CA PHE A 594 -8.17 21.68 -20.84
C PHE A 594 -9.65 22.00 -20.62
#